data_AF-A0A086PTU5-F1
#
_entry.id   AF-A0A086PTU5-F1
#
_cell.length_a   1.000
_cell.length_b   1.000
_cell.length_c   1.000
_cell.angle_alpha   90.00
_cell.angle_beta   90.00
_cell.angle_gamma   90.00
#
_symmetry.space_group_name_H-M   'P 1'
#
loop_
_entity.id
_entity.type
_entity.pdbx_description
1 polymer ?
#
loop_
_entity_poly.entity_id
_entity_poly.type
_entity_poly.pdbx_seq_one_letter_code
_entity_poly.pdbx_strand_id
1 'polypeptide(L)'
;FCVASFMRNDDCIFGLVSVSYVVTTRVVGLAVRRRAQRPQEPEPPAPRSVEDPEVLPEEDEASSSLPPPPPPSPPPPSPPPPPPVEDPLSPESQTVDLSCLSGTTVRFFGPSHHFGGFTPLYDPAPDKRVATVDAGANALFIGGGGLNGQFAKTLLEEAEKHGIRLTPEELSEHSQRIQQSLLRRAMKTPGKLVELDTGVASPVFARSFGFVPVVPGLMWEESEVGPNVGVTFVHILKPEVTPYGNLNNNVMMYTVAPSGAAPD
;
A
#
# COMPACT_ATOMS: atom_id res chain seq x y z
N PHE A 1 -32.96 5.52 -67.41
CA PHE A 1 -33.99 5.74 -66.39
C PHE A 1 -33.83 4.63 -65.35
N CYS A 2 -33.48 4.83 -64.08
CA CYS A 2 -33.56 5.98 -63.20
C CYS A 2 -32.28 6.13 -62.35
N VAL A 3 -31.96 7.38 -62.02
CA VAL A 3 -30.95 7.82 -61.07
C VAL A 3 -31.56 7.69 -59.67
N ALA A 4 -30.90 7.00 -58.74
CA ALA A 4 -31.24 7.00 -57.33
C ALA A 4 -30.16 7.78 -56.56
N SER A 5 -30.64 8.81 -55.87
CA SER A 5 -29.91 9.88 -55.23
C SER A 5 -29.10 9.41 -54.02
N PHE A 6 -27.85 9.84 -53.94
CA PHE A 6 -26.96 9.72 -52.79
C PHE A 6 -27.31 10.86 -51.82
N MET A 7 -28.00 10.58 -50.70
CA MET A 7 -28.12 11.53 -49.58
C MET A 7 -27.26 11.04 -48.41
N ARG A 8 -26.44 11.99 -47.95
CA ARG A 8 -25.31 11.90 -47.01
C ARG A 8 -25.73 11.45 -45.61
N ASN A 9 -24.89 10.61 -45.02
CA ASN A 9 -24.97 10.15 -43.63
C ASN A 9 -24.23 11.08 -42.65
N ASP A 10 -23.72 12.22 -43.13
CA ASP A 10 -22.87 13.14 -42.36
C ASP A 10 -23.68 14.08 -41.45
N ASP A 11 -24.92 14.41 -41.79
CA ASP A 11 -25.71 15.42 -41.06
C ASP A 11 -26.22 14.91 -39.69
N CYS A 12 -26.39 13.59 -39.51
CA CYS A 12 -26.78 13.01 -38.22
C CYS A 12 -25.65 13.00 -37.19
N ILE A 13 -24.39 12.92 -37.63
CA ILE A 13 -23.24 12.86 -36.72
C ILE A 13 -22.94 14.26 -36.15
N PHE A 14 -23.04 15.32 -36.96
CA PHE A 14 -22.84 16.69 -36.48
C PHE A 14 -23.91 17.13 -35.45
N GLY A 15 -25.15 16.65 -35.58
CA GLY A 15 -26.21 16.91 -34.62
C GLY A 15 -25.91 16.37 -33.21
N LEU A 16 -25.46 15.12 -33.10
CA LEU A 16 -25.21 14.45 -31.82
C LEU A 16 -23.96 14.97 -31.08
N VAL A 17 -22.92 15.37 -31.82
CA VAL A 17 -21.70 15.93 -31.22
C VAL A 17 -21.98 17.30 -30.60
N SER A 18 -22.83 18.11 -31.24
CA SER A 18 -23.15 19.48 -30.76
C SER A 18 -23.93 19.48 -29.44
N VAL A 19 -24.91 18.58 -29.28
CA VAL A 19 -25.73 18.49 -28.06
C VAL A 19 -24.90 17.99 -26.87
N SER A 20 -24.00 17.02 -27.11
CA SER A 20 -23.14 16.46 -26.06
C SER A 20 -22.15 17.49 -25.49
N TYR A 21 -21.65 18.41 -26.32
CA TYR A 21 -20.73 19.48 -25.92
C TYR A 21 -21.41 20.58 -25.10
N VAL A 22 -22.67 20.93 -25.43
CA VAL A 22 -23.43 21.96 -24.69
C VAL A 22 -23.86 21.46 -23.30
N VAL A 23 -24.18 20.18 -23.16
CA VAL A 23 -24.55 19.59 -21.86
C VAL A 23 -23.34 19.51 -20.92
N THR A 24 -22.18 19.07 -21.43
CA THR A 24 -20.95 18.96 -20.62
C THR A 24 -20.45 20.33 -20.14
N THR A 25 -20.50 21.37 -20.98
CA THR A 25 -20.06 22.72 -20.59
C THR A 25 -20.95 23.37 -19.51
N ARG A 26 -22.27 23.15 -19.52
CA ARG A 26 -23.16 23.67 -18.47
C ARG A 26 -23.02 22.95 -17.13
N VAL A 27 -22.81 21.64 -17.12
CA VAL A 27 -22.63 20.86 -15.88
C VAL A 27 -21.31 21.24 -15.19
N VAL A 28 -20.23 21.40 -15.97
CA VAL A 28 -18.94 21.85 -15.43
C VAL A 28 -19.02 23.29 -14.91
N GLY A 29 -19.70 24.19 -15.61
CA GLY A 29 -19.89 25.58 -15.16
C GLY A 29 -20.64 25.71 -13.83
N LEU A 30 -21.64 24.86 -13.58
CA LEU A 30 -22.39 24.85 -12.32
C LEU A 30 -21.59 24.23 -11.16
N ALA A 31 -20.77 23.22 -11.44
CA ALA A 31 -19.90 22.60 -10.43
C ALA A 31 -18.80 23.57 -9.94
N VAL A 32 -18.22 24.37 -10.84
CA VAL A 32 -17.20 25.37 -10.48
C VAL A 32 -17.81 26.50 -9.64
N ARG A 33 -19.04 26.95 -9.94
CA ARG A 33 -19.71 27.98 -9.12
C ARG A 33 -20.05 27.51 -7.71
N ARG A 34 -20.43 26.25 -7.51
CA ARG A 34 -20.69 25.70 -6.16
C ARG A 34 -19.41 25.56 -5.33
N ARG A 35 -18.26 25.33 -5.95
CA ARG A 35 -16.97 25.20 -5.25
C ARG A 35 -16.37 26.55 -4.81
N ALA A 36 -16.88 27.66 -5.33
CA ALA A 36 -16.41 29.01 -5.02
C ALA A 36 -17.08 29.64 -3.78
N GLN A 37 -18.11 29.00 -3.20
CA GLN A 37 -18.69 29.44 -1.92
C GLN A 37 -17.99 28.75 -0.75
N ARG A 38 -17.04 29.47 -0.13
CA ARG A 38 -16.46 29.09 1.18
C ARG A 38 -17.56 29.24 2.26
N PRO A 39 -17.78 28.25 3.13
CA PRO A 39 -18.56 28.43 4.36
C PRO A 39 -17.82 29.42 5.29
N GLN A 40 -18.54 30.40 5.84
CA GLN A 40 -18.04 31.25 6.92
C GLN A 40 -17.89 30.42 8.20
N GLU A 41 -16.74 30.57 8.85
CA GLU A 41 -16.40 29.98 10.15
C GLU A 41 -17.06 30.78 11.28
N PRO A 42 -17.77 30.16 12.25
CA PRO A 42 -18.35 30.89 13.38
C PRO A 42 -17.28 31.33 14.38
N GLU A 43 -17.39 32.58 14.84
CA GLU A 43 -16.52 33.22 15.82
C GLU A 43 -16.60 32.54 17.21
N PRO A 44 -15.49 32.35 17.94
CA PRO A 44 -15.50 31.70 19.26
C PRO A 44 -15.99 32.65 20.36
N PRO A 45 -16.76 32.17 21.36
CA PRO A 45 -17.21 33.01 22.47
C PRO A 45 -16.04 33.36 23.41
N ALA A 46 -16.08 34.59 23.92
CA ALA A 46 -15.09 35.19 24.80
C ALA A 46 -14.84 34.40 26.11
N PRO A 47 -13.62 34.46 26.69
CA PRO A 47 -13.28 33.77 27.92
C PRO A 47 -14.00 34.37 29.14
N ARG A 48 -14.49 33.50 30.03
CA ARG A 48 -15.06 33.87 31.33
C ARG A 48 -13.96 34.42 32.25
N SER A 49 -14.29 35.52 32.91
CA SER A 49 -13.49 36.16 33.97
C SER A 49 -13.21 35.19 35.12
N VAL A 50 -11.95 35.15 35.55
CA VAL A 50 -11.49 34.48 36.77
C VAL A 50 -11.71 35.46 37.91
N GLU A 51 -12.54 35.10 38.89
CA GLU A 51 -12.63 35.83 40.16
C GLU A 51 -11.48 35.43 41.09
N ASP A 52 -11.04 36.44 41.83
CA ASP A 52 -9.86 36.57 42.70
C ASP A 52 -9.93 35.64 43.94
N PRO A 53 -8.78 35.25 44.55
CA PRO A 53 -8.72 34.36 45.70
C PRO A 53 -8.87 35.12 47.02
N GLU A 54 -9.78 34.67 47.87
CA GLU A 54 -9.84 35.11 49.27
C GLU A 54 -8.78 34.43 50.13
N VAL A 55 -8.16 35.26 50.95
CA VAL A 55 -6.96 35.07 51.75
C VAL A 55 -7.36 34.71 53.19
N LEU A 56 -6.84 33.57 53.69
CA LEU A 56 -6.26 33.30 55.05
C LEU A 56 -7.07 33.66 56.33
N PRO A 57 -6.88 32.97 57.49
CA PRO A 57 -5.57 32.81 58.12
C PRO A 57 -5.22 31.50 58.83
N GLU A 58 -3.92 31.43 59.07
CA GLU A 58 -3.20 30.57 60.00
C GLU A 58 -3.81 30.60 61.40
N GLU A 59 -3.67 29.51 62.16
CA GLU A 59 -3.00 29.55 63.46
C GLU A 59 -2.73 28.15 64.03
N ASP A 60 -1.65 28.09 64.80
CA ASP A 60 -1.31 27.19 65.90
C ASP A 60 -0.45 25.94 65.69
N GLU A 61 0.82 26.14 66.07
CA GLU A 61 1.76 25.16 66.57
C GLU A 61 1.27 24.52 67.89
N ALA A 62 1.35 23.20 67.99
CA ALA A 62 1.57 22.51 69.26
C ALA A 62 2.15 21.10 69.03
N SER A 63 3.48 21.03 69.14
CA SER A 63 4.27 19.98 69.78
C SER A 63 3.55 18.66 70.14
N SER A 64 3.88 17.56 69.43
CA SER A 64 3.66 16.21 69.95
C SER A 64 4.68 15.20 69.40
N SER A 65 5.61 14.82 70.27
CA SER A 65 6.32 13.54 70.40
C SER A 65 6.26 12.55 69.20
N LEU A 66 7.36 12.45 68.47
CA LEU A 66 7.60 11.41 67.46
C LEU A 66 7.75 10.01 68.09
N PRO A 67 7.02 8.97 67.64
CA PRO A 67 7.30 7.57 67.97
C PRO A 67 8.53 7.04 67.20
N PRO A 68 9.18 5.95 67.66
CA PRO A 68 10.38 5.40 67.02
C PRO A 68 10.09 4.87 65.60
N PRO A 69 11.09 4.86 64.70
CA PRO A 69 10.88 4.41 63.32
C PRO A 69 10.58 2.91 63.25
N PRO A 70 9.75 2.47 62.28
CA PRO A 70 9.45 1.06 62.08
C PRO A 70 10.70 0.28 61.58
N PRO A 71 10.74 -1.05 61.79
CA PRO A 71 11.82 -1.89 61.27
C PRO A 71 11.90 -1.82 59.73
N PRO A 72 13.08 -2.06 59.13
CA PRO A 72 13.27 -1.99 57.69
C PRO A 72 12.35 -2.98 56.98
N SER A 73 11.62 -2.49 55.96
CA SER A 73 10.79 -3.30 55.09
C SER A 73 11.62 -4.43 54.45
N PRO A 74 11.07 -5.64 54.30
CA PRO A 74 11.73 -6.71 53.56
C PRO A 74 12.07 -6.22 52.14
N PRO A 75 13.20 -6.68 51.56
CA PRO A 75 13.56 -6.31 50.21
C PRO A 75 12.40 -6.68 49.25
N PRO A 76 12.10 -5.82 48.26
CA PRO A 76 11.07 -6.12 47.29
C PRO A 76 11.37 -7.48 46.63
N PRO A 77 10.34 -8.29 46.33
CA PRO A 77 10.53 -9.53 45.60
C PRO A 77 11.32 -9.23 44.33
N SER A 78 12.35 -10.03 44.07
CA SER A 78 13.16 -9.90 42.86
C SER A 78 12.24 -9.78 41.64
N PRO A 79 12.50 -8.83 40.73
CA PRO A 79 11.71 -8.72 39.52
C PRO A 79 11.70 -10.08 38.81
N PRO A 80 10.56 -10.48 38.21
CA PRO A 80 10.50 -11.71 37.46
C PRO A 80 11.63 -11.72 36.41
N PRO A 81 12.20 -12.90 36.12
CA PRO A 81 13.22 -12.99 35.08
C PRO A 81 12.69 -12.35 33.79
N PRO A 82 13.55 -11.65 33.04
CA PRO A 82 13.14 -11.10 31.75
C PRO A 82 12.52 -12.22 30.91
N PRO A 83 11.49 -11.93 30.10
CA PRO A 83 10.92 -12.93 29.23
C PRO A 83 12.03 -13.58 28.39
N PRO A 84 11.92 -14.90 28.09
CA PRO A 84 12.90 -15.56 27.25
C PRO A 84 13.09 -14.73 25.99
N VAL A 85 14.37 -14.52 25.62
CA VAL A 85 14.78 -13.79 24.41
C VAL A 85 13.95 -14.36 23.26
N GLU A 86 13.06 -13.54 22.69
CA GLU A 86 12.29 -13.95 21.52
C GLU A 86 13.31 -14.34 20.44
N ASP A 87 13.23 -15.59 19.96
CA ASP A 87 14.08 -16.07 18.88
C ASP A 87 14.05 -15.04 17.74
N PRO A 88 15.20 -14.74 17.11
CA PRO A 88 15.25 -13.73 16.07
C PRO A 88 14.21 -14.05 14.98
N LEU A 89 13.22 -13.17 14.85
CA LEU A 89 12.09 -13.36 13.92
C LEU A 89 12.54 -13.38 12.44
N SER A 90 13.75 -12.90 12.15
CA SER A 90 14.35 -12.96 10.82
C SER A 90 15.25 -14.20 10.69
N PRO A 91 15.18 -14.93 9.55
CA PRO A 91 16.03 -16.09 9.31
C PRO A 91 17.52 -15.74 9.36
N GLU A 92 18.34 -16.73 9.74
CA GLU A 92 19.78 -16.66 9.53
C GLU A 92 20.08 -16.29 8.07
N SER A 93 21.12 -15.50 7.85
CA SER A 93 21.41 -15.00 6.50
C SER A 93 22.89 -14.69 6.33
N GLN A 94 23.38 -14.83 5.10
CA GLN A 94 24.70 -14.41 4.70
C GLN A 94 24.60 -13.18 3.82
N THR A 95 25.37 -12.15 4.15
CA THR A 95 25.43 -10.91 3.37
C THR A 95 26.82 -10.77 2.77
N VAL A 96 26.88 -10.61 1.44
CA VAL A 96 28.13 -10.52 0.69
C VAL A 96 28.05 -9.44 -0.37
N ASP A 97 29.17 -8.76 -0.63
CA ASP A 97 29.29 -7.82 -1.74
C ASP A 97 29.83 -8.57 -2.96
N LEU A 98 29.08 -8.54 -4.08
CA LEU A 98 29.45 -9.28 -5.27
C LEU A 98 30.14 -8.37 -6.29
N SER A 99 31.42 -8.63 -6.57
CA SER A 99 32.20 -7.86 -7.55
C SER A 99 31.62 -7.91 -8.97
N CYS A 100 31.02 -9.05 -9.35
CA CYS A 100 30.33 -9.19 -10.64
C CYS A 100 29.08 -8.31 -10.77
N LEU A 101 28.57 -7.79 -9.64
CA LEU A 101 27.46 -6.84 -9.56
C LEU A 101 27.95 -5.43 -9.18
N SER A 102 29.20 -5.09 -9.55
CA SER A 102 29.82 -3.79 -9.21
C SER A 102 29.87 -3.49 -7.71
N GLY A 103 30.02 -4.53 -6.88
CA GLY A 103 30.05 -4.41 -5.42
C GLY A 103 28.67 -4.28 -4.77
N THR A 104 27.59 -4.65 -5.47
CA THR A 104 26.25 -4.69 -4.88
C THR A 104 26.19 -5.70 -3.73
N THR A 105 25.70 -5.24 -2.58
CA THR A 105 25.43 -6.08 -1.41
C THR A 105 24.22 -6.97 -1.65
N VAL A 106 24.41 -8.29 -1.52
CA VAL A 106 23.36 -9.30 -1.66
C VAL A 106 23.22 -10.09 -0.35
N ARG A 107 21.99 -10.17 0.15
CA ARG A 107 21.63 -10.98 1.32
C ARG A 107 20.95 -12.26 0.87
N PHE A 108 21.56 -13.40 1.20
CA PHE A 108 21.01 -14.73 0.99
C PHE A 108 20.43 -15.22 2.32
N PHE A 109 19.10 -15.35 2.37
CA PHE A 109 18.41 -15.89 3.54
C PHE A 109 18.53 -17.42 3.57
N GLY A 110 18.82 -17.97 4.76
CA GLY A 110 18.72 -19.38 5.05
C GLY A 110 17.28 -19.80 5.39
N PRO A 111 17.08 -21.06 5.82
CA PRO A 111 15.77 -21.55 6.23
C PRO A 111 15.20 -20.72 7.40
N SER A 112 13.95 -20.28 7.27
CA SER A 112 13.23 -19.63 8.37
C SER A 112 12.65 -20.62 9.38
N HIS A 113 12.11 -20.09 10.48
CA HIS A 113 11.36 -20.84 11.48
C HIS A 113 9.95 -21.25 11.02
N HIS A 114 9.49 -20.76 9.86
CA HIS A 114 8.21 -21.17 9.29
C HIS A 114 8.30 -22.56 8.65
N PHE A 115 7.17 -23.27 8.57
CA PHE A 115 7.09 -24.56 7.90
C PHE A 115 7.61 -24.46 6.45
N GLY A 116 8.51 -25.36 6.07
CA GLY A 116 9.16 -25.35 4.75
C GLY A 116 10.32 -24.37 4.60
N GLY A 117 10.68 -23.62 5.65
CA GLY A 117 11.83 -22.73 5.66
C GLY A 117 11.66 -21.47 4.81
N PHE A 118 10.44 -21.11 4.42
CA PHE A 118 10.17 -19.95 3.57
C PHE A 118 10.49 -18.64 4.27
N THR A 119 11.29 -17.79 3.64
CA THR A 119 11.56 -16.42 4.11
C THR A 119 10.25 -15.64 4.25
N PRO A 120 10.03 -14.93 5.36
CA PRO A 120 8.86 -14.06 5.48
C PRO A 120 8.89 -12.96 4.42
N LEU A 121 7.70 -12.53 3.97
CA LEU A 121 7.61 -11.43 2.99
C LEU A 121 8.13 -10.12 3.57
N TYR A 122 7.91 -9.89 4.86
CA TYR A 122 8.25 -8.66 5.56
C TYR A 122 8.74 -9.02 6.96
N ASP A 123 9.75 -8.28 7.42
CA ASP A 123 10.21 -8.35 8.81
C ASP A 123 9.28 -7.49 9.70
N PRO A 124 9.09 -7.84 10.98
CA PRO A 124 8.27 -7.06 11.91
C PRO A 124 8.92 -5.74 12.37
N ALA A 125 10.25 -5.71 12.48
CA ALA A 125 11.02 -4.54 12.93
C ALA A 125 12.16 -4.18 11.95
N PRO A 126 11.85 -3.84 10.69
CA PRO A 126 12.83 -3.49 9.68
C PRO A 126 13.50 -2.13 9.97
N ASP A 127 14.82 -2.07 9.84
CA ASP A 127 15.63 -0.85 9.95
C ASP A 127 15.65 -0.02 8.65
N LYS A 128 15.32 -0.64 7.52
CA LYS A 128 15.24 -0.03 6.19
C LYS A 128 14.02 -0.50 5.41
N ARG A 129 13.61 0.27 4.40
CA ARG A 129 12.52 -0.11 3.50
C ARG A 129 12.98 -1.18 2.52
N VAL A 130 12.36 -2.36 2.58
CA VAL A 130 12.60 -3.48 1.65
C VAL A 130 11.31 -3.75 0.90
N ALA A 131 11.35 -3.66 -0.43
CA ALA A 131 10.22 -4.00 -1.29
C ALA A 131 10.35 -5.45 -1.75
N THR A 132 9.45 -6.30 -1.28
CA THR A 132 9.41 -7.72 -1.68
C THR A 132 8.75 -7.84 -3.04
N VAL A 133 9.32 -8.68 -3.91
CA VAL A 133 8.86 -8.86 -5.29
C VAL A 133 7.99 -10.10 -5.36
N ASP A 134 6.71 -9.92 -5.68
CA ASP A 134 5.78 -10.99 -5.93
C ASP A 134 6.09 -11.70 -7.27
N ALA A 135 6.06 -13.03 -7.23
CA ALA A 135 6.14 -13.91 -8.39
C ALA A 135 4.73 -14.02 -8.99
N GLY A 136 4.39 -13.01 -9.76
CA GLY A 136 3.06 -12.78 -10.28
C GLY A 136 2.63 -13.80 -11.32
N ALA A 137 1.30 -14.00 -11.42
CA ALA A 137 0.66 -14.72 -12.51
C ALA A 137 0.56 -13.87 -13.79
N ASN A 138 0.56 -14.51 -14.96
CA ASN A 138 0.37 -13.85 -16.25
C ASN A 138 -0.97 -13.08 -16.35
N ALA A 139 -1.97 -13.49 -15.56
CA ALA A 139 -3.28 -12.85 -15.48
C ALA A 139 -3.32 -11.60 -14.56
N LEU A 140 -2.18 -11.22 -13.96
CA LEU A 140 -1.97 -9.96 -13.22
C LEU A 140 -2.80 -9.78 -11.94
N PHE A 141 -3.24 -10.87 -11.30
CA PHE A 141 -3.98 -10.81 -10.05
C PHE A 141 -3.08 -11.15 -8.85
N ILE A 142 -3.38 -10.57 -7.70
CA ILE A 142 -2.80 -10.95 -6.41
C ILE A 142 -3.72 -11.98 -5.75
N GLY A 143 -3.22 -13.20 -5.52
CA GLY A 143 -4.04 -14.33 -5.06
C GLY A 143 -3.47 -15.69 -5.44
N GLY A 144 -4.34 -16.70 -5.39
CA GLY A 144 -3.98 -18.07 -5.79
C GLY A 144 -3.07 -18.77 -4.77
N GLY A 145 -2.01 -19.42 -5.25
CA GLY A 145 -1.07 -20.20 -4.43
C GLY A 145 0.36 -19.68 -4.50
N GLY A 146 1.29 -20.43 -3.91
CA GLY A 146 2.72 -20.08 -3.91
C GLY A 146 3.00 -18.73 -3.25
N LEU A 147 3.98 -17.99 -3.79
CA LEU A 147 4.36 -16.67 -3.29
C LEU A 147 3.24 -15.64 -3.43
N ASN A 148 2.57 -15.62 -4.58
CA ASN A 148 1.44 -14.73 -4.87
C ASN A 148 0.28 -14.94 -3.86
N GLY A 149 -0.01 -16.20 -3.52
CA GLY A 149 -0.96 -16.53 -2.46
C GLY A 149 -0.53 -16.04 -1.07
N GLN A 150 0.78 -16.02 -0.76
CA GLN A 150 1.28 -15.44 0.49
C GLN A 150 1.11 -13.92 0.52
N PHE A 151 1.36 -13.23 -0.60
CA PHE A 151 1.08 -11.78 -0.70
C PHE A 151 -0.39 -11.47 -0.43
N ALA A 152 -1.29 -12.23 -1.06
CA ALA A 152 -2.73 -12.07 -0.82
C ALA A 152 -3.09 -12.32 0.64
N LYS A 153 -2.60 -13.42 1.23
CA LYS A 153 -2.82 -13.75 2.64
C LYS A 153 -2.36 -12.61 3.56
N THR A 154 -1.15 -12.10 3.38
CA THR A 154 -0.61 -11.01 4.21
C THR A 154 -1.46 -9.75 4.11
N LEU A 155 -1.87 -9.33 2.90
CA LEU A 155 -2.70 -8.14 2.72
C LEU A 155 -4.10 -8.30 3.35
N LEU A 156 -4.69 -9.48 3.23
CA LEU A 156 -6.02 -9.79 3.79
C LEU A 156 -5.98 -9.86 5.32
N GLU A 157 -4.95 -10.47 5.90
CA GLU A 157 -4.77 -10.54 7.36
C GLU A 157 -4.57 -9.13 7.96
N GLU A 158 -3.79 -8.26 7.32
CA GLU A 158 -3.66 -6.87 7.77
C GLU A 158 -4.96 -6.08 7.61
N ALA A 159 -5.67 -6.26 6.50
CA ALA A 159 -7.00 -5.65 6.30
C ALA A 159 -7.99 -6.07 7.39
N GLU A 160 -8.03 -7.37 7.73
CA GLU A 160 -8.90 -7.92 8.77
C GLU A 160 -8.57 -7.34 10.15
N LYS A 161 -7.28 -7.24 10.52
CA LYS A 161 -6.84 -6.61 11.78
C LYS A 161 -7.32 -5.17 11.92
N HIS A 162 -7.46 -4.46 10.81
CA HIS A 162 -7.92 -3.06 10.78
C HIS A 162 -9.42 -2.92 10.49
N GLY A 163 -10.19 -4.03 10.50
CA GLY A 163 -11.63 -4.01 10.30
C GLY A 163 -12.07 -3.67 8.87
N ILE A 164 -11.17 -3.78 7.89
CA ILE A 164 -11.49 -3.63 6.48
C ILE A 164 -12.05 -4.95 5.96
N ARG A 165 -13.31 -4.94 5.53
CA ARG A 165 -13.92 -6.07 4.84
C ARG A 165 -13.38 -6.13 3.41
N LEU A 166 -12.40 -7.01 3.19
CA LEU A 166 -11.81 -7.31 1.89
C LEU A 166 -11.73 -8.83 1.72
N THR A 167 -12.41 -9.39 0.72
CA THR A 167 -12.34 -10.83 0.43
C THR A 167 -11.18 -11.17 -0.51
N PRO A 168 -10.73 -12.44 -0.56
CA PRO A 168 -9.73 -12.88 -1.53
C PRO A 168 -10.13 -12.60 -2.99
N GLU A 169 -11.41 -12.78 -3.33
CA GLU A 169 -11.96 -12.54 -4.67
C GLU A 169 -11.92 -11.05 -5.00
N GLU A 170 -12.34 -10.19 -4.06
CA GLU A 170 -12.28 -8.74 -4.22
C GLU A 170 -10.84 -8.24 -4.42
N LEU A 171 -9.88 -8.77 -3.65
CA LEU A 171 -8.46 -8.44 -3.82
C LEU A 171 -7.94 -8.88 -5.19
N SER A 172 -8.26 -10.10 -5.61
CA SER A 172 -7.86 -10.67 -6.89
C SER A 172 -8.39 -9.84 -8.07
N GLU A 173 -9.70 -9.58 -8.11
CA GLU A 173 -10.33 -8.79 -9.18
C GLU A 173 -9.84 -7.34 -9.19
N HIS A 174 -9.72 -6.72 -8.01
CA HIS A 174 -9.29 -5.32 -7.89
C HIS A 174 -7.83 -5.15 -8.33
N SER A 175 -6.92 -6.00 -7.83
CA SER A 175 -5.50 -5.97 -8.20
C SER A 175 -5.33 -6.20 -9.70
N GLN A 176 -6.03 -7.19 -10.26
CA GLN A 176 -6.05 -7.46 -11.71
C GLN A 176 -6.45 -6.23 -12.51
N ARG A 177 -7.53 -5.55 -12.14
CA ARG A 177 -8.02 -4.36 -12.84
C ARG A 177 -6.99 -3.22 -12.84
N ILE A 178 -6.35 -2.98 -11.69
CA ILE A 178 -5.32 -1.93 -11.55
C ILE A 178 -4.10 -2.27 -12.40
N GLN A 179 -3.56 -3.48 -12.26
CA GLN A 179 -2.35 -3.90 -12.97
C GLN A 179 -2.57 -3.98 -14.49
N GLN A 180 -3.72 -4.47 -14.96
CA GLN A 180 -4.08 -4.43 -16.39
C GLN A 180 -4.17 -3.00 -16.94
N SER A 181 -4.66 -2.06 -16.13
CA SER A 181 -4.74 -0.65 -16.53
C SER A 181 -3.35 -0.01 -16.61
N LEU A 182 -2.46 -0.35 -15.68
CA LEU A 182 -1.06 0.07 -15.69
C LEU A 182 -0.28 -0.54 -16.85
N LEU A 183 -0.45 -1.83 -17.14
CA LEU A 183 0.18 -2.49 -18.28
C LEU A 183 -0.21 -1.80 -19.59
N ARG A 184 -1.51 -1.57 -19.82
CA ARG A 184 -2.00 -0.84 -20.99
C ARG A 184 -1.39 0.56 -21.12
N ARG A 185 -1.06 1.22 -20.01
CA ARG A 185 -0.38 2.52 -20.00
C ARG A 185 1.12 2.37 -20.27
N ALA A 186 1.78 1.40 -19.65
CA ALA A 186 3.21 1.14 -19.79
C ALA A 186 3.59 0.75 -21.23
N MET A 187 2.78 -0.09 -21.88
CA MET A 187 2.99 -0.50 -23.29
C MET A 187 2.96 0.66 -24.29
N LYS A 188 2.33 1.79 -23.95
CA LYS A 188 2.33 2.99 -24.81
C LYS A 188 3.64 3.78 -24.74
N THR A 189 4.42 3.58 -23.68
CA THR A 189 5.69 4.26 -23.45
C THR A 189 6.70 3.29 -22.81
N PRO A 190 7.12 2.22 -23.53
CA PRO A 190 8.06 1.24 -23.00
C PRO A 190 9.37 1.93 -22.59
N GLY A 191 10.02 1.38 -21.55
CA GLY A 191 11.20 1.96 -20.93
C GLY A 191 10.92 3.16 -20.01
N LYS A 192 9.64 3.51 -19.76
CA LYS A 192 9.26 4.56 -18.81
C LYS A 192 8.34 4.03 -17.72
N LEU A 193 8.57 4.49 -16.50
CA LEU A 193 7.67 4.23 -15.38
C LEU A 193 6.39 5.06 -15.57
N VAL A 194 5.25 4.41 -15.55
CA VAL A 194 3.93 5.06 -15.61
C VAL A 194 3.23 4.93 -14.27
N GLU A 195 2.36 5.88 -13.96
CA GLU A 195 1.68 5.97 -12.68
C GLU A 195 0.16 5.88 -12.83
N LEU A 196 -0.52 5.37 -11.81
CA LEU A 196 -1.95 5.49 -11.62
C LEU A 196 -2.21 5.92 -10.17
N ASP A 197 -2.97 7.00 -9.98
CA ASP A 197 -3.45 7.39 -8.66
C ASP A 197 -4.58 6.45 -8.23
N THR A 198 -4.27 5.53 -7.31
CA THR A 198 -5.21 4.52 -6.81
C THR A 198 -5.78 4.87 -5.44
N GLY A 199 -5.27 5.91 -4.78
CA GLY A 199 -5.47 6.14 -3.34
C GLY A 199 -6.92 6.40 -2.94
N VAL A 200 -7.72 7.01 -3.82
CA VAL A 200 -9.12 7.35 -3.52
C VAL A 200 -10.04 6.13 -3.57
N ALA A 201 -9.81 5.20 -4.51
CA ALA A 201 -10.76 4.12 -4.80
C ALA A 201 -10.29 2.72 -4.40
N SER A 202 -8.99 2.51 -4.21
CA SER A 202 -8.46 1.20 -3.86
C SER A 202 -8.56 0.93 -2.35
N PRO A 203 -9.00 -0.26 -1.91
CA PRO A 203 -8.93 -0.64 -0.50
C PRO A 203 -7.49 -0.92 -0.03
N VAL A 204 -6.56 -1.22 -0.95
CA VAL A 204 -5.19 -1.69 -0.64
C VAL A 204 -4.08 -0.74 -1.08
N PHE A 205 -4.21 -0.07 -2.23
CA PHE A 205 -3.10 0.67 -2.83
C PHE A 205 -3.27 2.18 -2.71
N ALA A 206 -2.32 2.84 -2.04
CA ALA A 206 -2.24 4.29 -1.98
C ALA A 206 -1.82 4.89 -3.34
N ARG A 207 -0.88 4.24 -4.02
CA ARG A 207 -0.39 4.64 -5.35
C ARG A 207 0.20 3.44 -6.06
N SER A 208 0.06 3.38 -7.39
CA SER A 208 0.53 2.26 -8.17
C SER A 208 1.29 2.71 -9.42
N PHE A 209 2.36 2.00 -9.74
CA PHE A 209 3.21 2.26 -10.89
C PHE A 209 3.37 1.00 -11.74
N GLY A 210 3.62 1.17 -13.03
CA GLY A 210 3.88 0.08 -13.97
C GLY A 210 5.05 0.40 -14.88
N PHE A 211 5.80 -0.62 -15.26
CA PHE A 211 6.94 -0.52 -16.15
C PHE A 211 7.00 -1.76 -17.04
N VAL A 212 7.29 -1.53 -18.32
CA VAL A 212 7.70 -2.60 -19.26
C VAL A 212 8.99 -2.14 -19.93
N PRO A 213 10.07 -2.95 -19.94
CA PRO A 213 11.31 -2.58 -20.61
C PRO A 213 11.12 -2.55 -22.13
N VAL A 214 10.42 -3.56 -22.65
CA VAL A 214 9.96 -3.71 -24.03
C VAL A 214 8.51 -4.15 -24.01
N VAL A 215 7.79 -3.98 -25.12
CA VAL A 215 6.40 -4.44 -25.21
C VAL A 215 6.36 -5.98 -25.14
N PRO A 216 5.62 -6.60 -24.20
CA PRO A 216 5.49 -8.05 -24.14
C PRO A 216 4.96 -8.60 -25.47
N GLY A 217 5.52 -9.73 -25.91
CA GLY A 217 5.16 -10.37 -27.18
C GLY A 217 5.80 -9.75 -28.43
N LEU A 218 6.59 -8.67 -28.29
CA LEU A 218 7.25 -8.05 -29.44
C LEU A 218 8.57 -8.72 -29.81
N MET A 219 9.35 -9.14 -28.80
CA MET A 219 10.69 -9.71 -28.96
C MET A 219 10.74 -11.22 -28.71
N TRP A 220 9.61 -11.83 -28.35
CA TRP A 220 9.46 -13.23 -28.01
C TRP A 220 8.02 -13.68 -28.30
N GLU A 221 7.81 -14.98 -28.46
CA GLU A 221 6.49 -15.56 -28.69
C GLU A 221 5.74 -15.77 -27.36
N GLU A 222 4.61 -15.08 -27.18
CA GLU A 222 3.80 -15.22 -25.94
C GLU A 222 3.25 -16.65 -25.74
N SER A 223 3.11 -17.42 -26.82
CA SER A 223 2.72 -18.83 -26.74
C SER A 223 3.76 -19.72 -26.07
N GLU A 224 5.02 -19.30 -26.02
CA GLU A 224 6.12 -20.07 -25.41
C GLU A 224 6.42 -19.55 -24.00
N VAL A 225 6.66 -18.25 -23.87
CA VAL A 225 7.07 -17.65 -22.58
C VAL A 225 5.88 -17.30 -21.68
N GLY A 226 4.67 -17.25 -22.22
CA GLY A 226 3.46 -16.78 -21.55
C GLY A 226 3.18 -15.28 -21.80
N PRO A 227 1.92 -14.84 -21.62
CA PRO A 227 1.56 -13.45 -21.88
C PRO A 227 2.07 -12.52 -20.77
N ASN A 228 2.25 -11.24 -21.12
CA ASN A 228 2.62 -10.15 -20.21
C ASN A 228 3.99 -10.27 -19.52
N VAL A 229 4.84 -11.20 -19.96
CA VAL A 229 6.19 -11.40 -19.38
C VAL A 229 6.99 -10.11 -19.37
N GLY A 230 7.74 -9.88 -18.29
CA GLY A 230 8.62 -8.72 -18.13
C GLY A 230 7.92 -7.44 -17.69
N VAL A 231 6.59 -7.44 -17.52
CA VAL A 231 5.93 -6.33 -16.80
C VAL A 231 6.27 -6.38 -15.33
N THR A 232 6.55 -5.21 -14.75
CA THR A 232 6.74 -5.02 -13.33
C THR A 232 5.85 -3.88 -12.83
N PHE A 233 5.20 -4.10 -11.70
CA PHE A 233 4.44 -3.09 -10.97
C PHE A 233 5.09 -2.79 -9.63
N VAL A 234 4.92 -1.55 -9.18
CA VAL A 234 5.31 -1.10 -7.84
C VAL A 234 4.07 -0.51 -7.18
N HIS A 235 3.75 -0.99 -5.98
CA HIS A 235 2.59 -0.51 -5.23
C HIS A 235 3.05 0.07 -3.89
N ILE A 236 2.60 1.28 -3.61
CA ILE A 236 2.63 1.82 -2.25
C ILE A 236 1.35 1.35 -1.56
N LEU A 237 1.51 0.55 -0.52
CA LEU A 237 0.43 0.00 0.28
C LEU A 237 -0.18 1.09 1.16
N LYS A 238 -1.48 0.99 1.39
CA LYS A 238 -2.16 1.83 2.37
C LYS A 238 -1.77 1.43 3.80
N PRO A 239 -1.81 2.36 4.77
CA PRO A 239 -1.45 2.07 6.15
C PRO A 239 -2.17 0.85 6.73
N GLU A 240 -3.46 0.71 6.44
CA GLU A 240 -4.34 -0.33 7.00
C GLU A 240 -4.04 -1.74 6.48
N VAL A 241 -3.25 -1.85 5.41
CA VAL A 241 -2.79 -3.13 4.83
C VAL A 241 -1.27 -3.24 4.80
N THR A 242 -0.58 -2.33 5.50
CA THR A 242 0.88 -2.33 5.58
C THR A 242 1.31 -3.37 6.62
N PRO A 243 2.13 -4.38 6.24
CA PRO A 243 2.57 -5.43 7.15
C PRO A 243 3.21 -4.88 8.42
N TYR A 244 2.71 -5.36 9.57
CA TYR A 244 3.11 -4.93 10.92
C TYR A 244 2.91 -3.43 11.21
N GLY A 245 2.11 -2.72 10.40
CA GLY A 245 1.91 -1.27 10.54
C GLY A 245 3.19 -0.44 10.37
N ASN A 246 4.25 -1.01 9.78
CA ASN A 246 5.56 -0.37 9.69
C ASN A 246 5.77 0.30 8.32
N LEU A 247 6.12 1.60 8.30
CA LEU A 247 6.35 2.38 7.07
C LEU A 247 7.52 1.88 6.20
N ASN A 248 8.38 1.01 6.72
CA ASN A 248 9.43 0.34 5.94
C ASN A 248 8.89 -0.89 5.16
N ASN A 249 7.67 -1.34 5.43
CA ASN A 249 7.01 -2.45 4.75
C ASN A 249 5.92 -2.00 3.77
N ASN A 250 5.76 -0.70 3.55
CA ASN A 250 4.64 -0.14 2.78
C ASN A 250 4.82 -0.21 1.25
N VAL A 251 5.76 -1.00 0.74
CA VAL A 251 5.99 -1.17 -0.69
C VAL A 251 6.06 -2.64 -1.04
N MET A 252 5.38 -3.00 -2.12
CA MET A 252 5.54 -4.29 -2.79
C MET A 252 5.82 -4.08 -4.28
N MET A 253 6.40 -5.09 -4.90
CA MET A 253 6.50 -5.19 -6.35
C MET A 253 5.77 -6.44 -6.83
N TYR A 254 5.35 -6.46 -8.08
CA TYR A 254 4.75 -7.62 -8.74
C TYR A 254 5.37 -7.76 -10.12
N THR A 255 5.92 -8.92 -10.45
CA THR A 255 6.56 -9.16 -11.75
C THR A 255 6.10 -10.45 -12.37
N VAL A 256 5.90 -10.46 -13.70
CA VAL A 256 5.58 -11.67 -14.47
C VAL A 256 6.85 -12.24 -15.09
N ALA A 257 7.26 -13.42 -14.61
CA ALA A 257 8.41 -14.16 -15.13
C ALA A 257 8.03 -14.99 -16.38
N PRO A 258 9.00 -15.32 -17.25
CA PRO A 258 8.78 -16.25 -18.36
C PRO A 258 8.51 -17.67 -17.87
N SER A 259 7.75 -18.42 -18.65
CA SER A 259 7.57 -19.86 -18.51
C SER A 259 8.91 -20.60 -18.67
N GLY A 260 9.19 -21.55 -17.78
CA GLY A 260 10.37 -22.42 -17.89
C GLY A 260 10.26 -23.49 -19.00
N ALA A 261 9.16 -23.53 -19.74
CA ALA A 261 9.00 -24.38 -20.93
C ALA A 261 9.45 -23.68 -22.22
N ALA A 262 9.74 -22.37 -22.18
CA ALA A 262 10.32 -21.67 -23.32
C ALA A 262 11.76 -22.19 -23.58
N PRO A 263 12.19 -22.28 -24.85
CA PRO A 263 13.57 -22.64 -25.18
C PRO A 263 14.60 -21.66 -24.60
N ASP A 264 15.80 -22.18 -24.31
CA ASP A 264 16.98 -21.41 -23.89
C ASP A 264 17.47 -20.42 -24.97
#